data_AF-A9E6E4-F1
#
_entry.id   AF-A9E6E4-F1
#
_cell.length_a   1.000
_cell.length_b   1.000
_cell.length_c   1.000
_cell.angle_alpha   90.00
_cell.angle_beta   90.00
_cell.angle_gamma   90.00
#
_symmetry.space_group_name_H-M   'P 1'
#
loop_
_entity.id
_entity.type
_entity.pdbx_description
1 polymer ?
#
loop_
_entity_poly.entity_id
_entity_poly.type
_entity_poly.pdbx_seq_one_letter_code
_entity_poly.pdbx_strand_id
1 'polypeptide(L)'
;MKKYRLLIGIVGSVVITIFTVFLVRMVQEIFIEGESYEEFIQTENAEFYVSALLITIVFSVFFHAIYFYKELQKKKVTEQKIIAGTASAQFDALKNQLDPHFLFNSLNVLSSLIDENPRQAQKFTSGLSKVYRYVLEQKNKELVTVDEELKFAKTYMSLLKMRFEDSIIFEAPETAKNPESKVVPLSLQLLLENAVKHNMVTPSKPLHIKIYEDQNNLIIENNLQEKQIVKKSSGVGLNNIRQRYDLLTQREVYIYKTASDFQVAIPMLTKQKEIMRQKAIGSSEKELDDQYIRARKHVEKLKEFYYNLLSYCLVIPFLIFINLKTVPQFHWFWFPMFGWGIGLAFHAMSVYIEDGRFGKNWEERKIREYMEQEERKRWK
;
A
#
# COMPACT_ATOMS: atom_id res chain seq x y z
N MET A 1 31.71 14.40 -8.79
CA MET A 1 31.98 15.11 -7.52
C MET A 1 31.89 14.24 -6.26
N LYS A 2 30.91 13.33 -6.07
CA LYS A 2 30.81 12.50 -4.84
C LYS A 2 31.96 11.50 -4.61
N LYS A 3 32.50 10.87 -5.66
CA LYS A 3 33.60 9.87 -5.53
C LYS A 3 34.90 10.46 -4.96
N TYR A 4 35.27 11.69 -5.36
CA TYR A 4 36.47 12.35 -4.85
C TYR A 4 36.35 12.76 -3.37
N ARG A 5 35.14 13.11 -2.91
CA ARG A 5 34.92 13.46 -1.48
C ARG A 5 35.18 12.27 -0.54
N LEU A 6 34.81 11.06 -0.95
CA LEU A 6 35.05 9.86 -0.16
C LEU A 6 36.55 9.54 -0.07
N LEU A 7 37.26 9.61 -1.20
CA LEU A 7 38.70 9.40 -1.27
C LEU A 7 39.48 10.43 -0.43
N ILE A 8 39.12 11.71 -0.55
CA ILE A 8 39.71 12.78 0.26
C ILE A 8 39.44 12.54 1.75
N GLY A 9 38.24 12.09 2.12
CA GLY A 9 37.90 11.76 3.50
C GLY A 9 38.73 10.62 4.09
N ILE A 10 38.92 9.54 3.32
CA ILE A 10 39.70 8.36 3.76
C ILE A 10 41.18 8.73 3.89
N VAL A 11 41.76 9.37 2.87
CA VAL A 11 43.17 9.77 2.90
C VAL A 11 43.40 10.80 4.01
N GLY A 12 42.49 11.77 4.16
CA GLY A 12 42.54 12.76 5.22
C GLY A 12 42.47 12.14 6.62
N SER A 13 41.59 11.16 6.85
CA SER A 13 41.49 10.51 8.17
C SER A 13 42.74 9.72 8.51
N VAL A 14 43.34 9.02 7.54
CA VAL A 14 44.60 8.29 7.75
C VAL A 14 45.73 9.23 8.14
N VAL A 15 45.89 10.34 7.40
CA VAL A 15 46.94 11.34 7.69
C VAL A 15 46.73 11.97 9.07
N ILE A 16 45.48 12.34 9.41
CA ILE A 16 45.14 12.92 10.70
C ILE A 16 45.42 11.92 11.84
N THR A 17 45.03 10.66 11.70
CA THR A 17 45.28 9.63 12.72
C THR A 17 46.77 9.43 12.94
N ILE A 18 47.56 9.27 11.89
CA ILE A 18 49.03 9.09 12.01
C ILE A 18 49.66 10.29 12.71
N PHE A 19 49.32 11.51 12.27
CA PHE A 19 49.86 12.73 12.87
C PHE A 19 49.45 12.90 14.33
N THR A 20 48.19 12.56 14.68
CA THR A 20 47.68 12.66 16.05
C THR A 20 48.39 11.68 16.96
N VAL A 21 48.59 10.43 16.52
CA VAL A 21 49.30 9.40 17.30
C VAL A 21 50.75 9.79 17.52
N PHE A 22 51.43 10.29 16.49
CA PHE A 22 52.80 10.80 16.60
C PHE A 22 52.90 11.90 17.66
N LEU A 23 52.00 12.89 17.62
CA LEU A 23 51.98 13.98 18.62
C LEU A 23 51.70 13.48 20.02
N VAL A 24 50.73 12.58 20.19
CA VAL A 24 50.39 12.01 21.51
C VAL A 24 51.59 11.26 22.09
N ARG A 25 52.27 10.43 21.28
CA ARG A 25 53.47 9.71 21.74
C ARG A 25 54.63 10.64 22.03
N MET A 26 54.91 11.61 21.15
CA MET A 26 55.96 12.60 21.39
C MET A 26 55.74 13.34 22.71
N VAL A 27 54.50 13.72 23.01
CA VAL A 27 54.17 14.36 24.30
C VAL A 27 54.37 13.39 25.46
N GLN A 28 53.92 12.15 25.33
CA GLN A 28 54.05 11.15 26.38
C GLN A 28 55.52 10.81 26.70
N GLU A 29 56.32 10.44 25.72
CA GLU A 29 57.69 9.99 25.97
C GLU A 29 58.60 11.16 26.42
N ILE A 30 58.48 12.34 25.80
CA ILE A 30 59.37 13.47 26.11
C ILE A 30 58.98 14.19 27.41
N PHE A 31 57.68 14.44 27.63
CA PHE A 31 57.24 15.28 28.75
C PHE A 31 56.79 14.48 29.98
N ILE A 32 56.38 13.22 29.83
CA ILE A 32 55.91 12.39 30.95
C ILE A 32 57.01 11.42 31.37
N GLU A 33 57.58 10.66 30.44
CA GLU A 33 58.64 9.68 30.73
C GLU A 33 60.04 10.34 30.80
N GLY A 34 60.20 11.52 30.21
CA GLY A 34 61.42 12.32 30.29
C GLY A 34 62.52 11.91 29.32
N GLU A 35 62.18 11.19 28.25
CA GLU A 35 63.12 10.81 27.19
C GLU A 35 63.60 12.03 26.39
N SER A 36 64.82 11.96 25.87
CA SER A 36 65.31 12.93 24.91
C SER A 36 64.60 12.79 23.55
N TYR A 37 64.59 13.86 22.74
CA TYR A 37 64.03 13.80 21.39
C TYR A 37 64.69 12.72 20.52
N GLU A 38 65.99 12.48 20.73
CA GLU A 38 66.77 11.52 19.96
C GLU A 38 66.45 10.07 20.34
N GLU A 39 66.16 9.82 21.62
CA GLU A 39 65.66 8.53 22.11
C GLU A 39 64.24 8.25 21.59
N PHE A 40 63.34 9.24 21.65
CA PHE A 40 61.98 9.13 21.11
C PHE A 40 61.99 8.69 19.63
N ILE A 41 62.80 9.35 18.78
CA ILE A 41 62.88 9.00 17.36
C ILE A 41 63.42 7.58 17.14
N GLN A 42 64.29 7.07 18.02
CA GLN A 42 64.82 5.71 17.95
C GLN A 42 63.83 4.66 18.44
N THR A 43 62.93 5.01 19.36
CA THR A 43 61.89 4.11 19.89
C THR A 43 60.61 4.10 19.06
N GLU A 44 60.54 4.92 18.00
CA GLU A 44 59.43 4.92 17.05
C GLU A 44 59.30 3.59 16.30
N ASN A 45 58.09 3.02 16.33
CA ASN A 45 57.75 1.76 15.66
C ASN A 45 56.42 1.87 14.91
N ALA A 46 56.37 1.32 13.70
CA ALA A 46 55.16 1.25 12.87
C ALA A 46 53.98 0.55 13.56
N GLU A 47 54.23 -0.38 14.49
CA GLU A 47 53.20 -1.12 15.22
C GLU A 47 52.24 -0.20 15.99
N PHE A 48 52.72 0.91 16.56
CA PHE A 48 51.89 1.88 17.27
C PHE A 48 50.86 2.53 16.35
N TYR A 49 51.29 2.91 15.15
CA TYR A 49 50.44 3.54 14.13
C TYR A 49 49.45 2.57 13.54
N VAL A 50 49.89 1.36 13.21
CA VAL A 50 49.03 0.31 12.64
C VAL A 50 47.92 -0.06 13.63
N SER A 51 48.27 -0.21 14.92
CA SER A 51 47.30 -0.52 15.98
C SER A 51 46.25 0.58 16.13
N ALA A 52 46.67 1.85 16.19
CA ALA A 52 45.76 2.99 16.29
C ALA A 52 44.85 3.12 15.05
N LEU A 53 45.37 2.82 13.86
CA LEU A 53 44.61 2.86 12.61
C LEU A 53 43.55 1.77 12.55
N LEU A 54 43.87 0.54 12.99
CA LEU A 54 42.92 -0.56 13.11
C LEU A 54 41.79 -0.23 14.09
N ILE A 55 42.13 0.30 15.27
CA ILE A 55 41.14 0.74 16.26
C ILE A 55 40.22 1.81 15.65
N THR A 56 40.79 2.81 14.99
CA THR A 56 40.02 3.88 14.32
C THR A 56 39.06 3.34 13.27
N ILE A 57 39.50 2.37 12.45
CA ILE A 57 38.65 1.74 11.42
C ILE A 57 37.48 1.01 12.08
N VAL A 58 37.73 0.22 13.13
CA VAL A 58 36.67 -0.52 13.84
C VAL A 58 35.61 0.42 14.40
N PHE A 59 36.03 1.48 15.11
CA PHE A 59 35.10 2.48 15.63
C PHE A 59 34.34 3.20 14.52
N SER A 60 35.03 3.60 13.45
CA SER A 60 34.41 4.29 12.31
C SER A 60 33.32 3.44 11.65
N VAL A 61 33.61 2.15 11.39
CA VAL A 61 32.65 1.21 10.82
C VAL A 61 31.45 1.02 11.76
N PHE A 62 31.70 0.88 13.07
CA PHE A 62 30.65 0.73 14.07
C PHE A 62 29.69 1.94 14.09
N PHE A 63 30.23 3.17 14.14
CA PHE A 63 29.42 4.38 14.13
C PHE A 63 28.66 4.57 12.81
N HIS A 64 29.27 4.26 11.66
CA HIS A 64 28.59 4.30 10.37
C HIS A 64 27.46 3.28 10.27
N ALA A 65 27.65 2.07 10.82
CA ALA A 65 26.60 1.05 10.85
C ALA A 65 25.39 1.53 11.68
N ILE A 66 25.62 2.14 12.85
CA ILE A 66 24.55 2.73 13.67
C ILE A 66 23.84 3.87 12.93
N TYR A 67 24.59 4.77 12.30
CA TYR A 67 24.02 5.90 11.54
C TYR A 67 23.15 5.40 10.39
N PHE A 68 23.65 4.46 9.60
CA PHE A 68 22.93 3.90 8.46
C PHE A 68 21.67 3.13 8.90
N TYR A 69 21.74 2.39 10.01
CA TYR A 69 20.58 1.71 10.58
C TYR A 69 19.48 2.71 10.99
N LYS A 70 19.84 3.81 11.66
CA LYS A 70 18.89 4.88 12.02
C LYS A 70 18.25 5.52 10.80
N GLU A 71 19.03 5.80 9.75
CA GLU A 71 18.52 6.43 8.53
C GLU A 71 17.54 5.51 7.78
N LEU A 72 17.84 4.21 7.72
CA LEU A 72 16.92 3.21 7.17
C LEU A 72 15.59 3.14 7.92
N GLN A 73 15.62 3.18 9.26
CA GLN A 73 14.40 3.18 10.07
C GLN A 73 13.58 4.46 9.85
N LYS A 74 14.23 5.63 9.79
CA LYS A 74 13.57 6.91 9.52
C LYS A 74 12.90 6.92 8.15
N LYS A 75 13.56 6.36 7.14
CA LYS A 75 13.00 6.21 5.80
C LYS A 75 11.76 5.31 5.79
N LYS A 76 11.81 4.14 6.44
CA LYS A 76 10.65 3.23 6.59
C LYS A 76 9.46 3.90 7.27
N VAL A 77 9.69 4.61 8.38
CA VAL A 77 8.60 5.33 9.10
C VAL A 77 7.99 6.41 8.22
N THR A 78 8.80 7.12 7.44
CA THR A 78 8.32 8.18 6.54
C THR A 78 7.48 7.60 5.40
N GLU A 79 7.93 6.51 4.76
CA GLU A 79 7.16 5.79 3.74
C GLU A 79 5.83 5.29 4.30
N GLN A 80 5.83 4.68 5.49
CA GLN A 80 4.59 4.24 6.15
C GLN A 80 3.64 5.41 6.46
N LYS A 81 4.15 6.55 6.92
CA LYS A 81 3.33 7.75 7.16
C LYS A 81 2.72 8.31 5.87
N ILE A 82 3.46 8.29 4.76
CA ILE A 82 2.96 8.71 3.45
C ILE A 82 1.82 7.77 3.01
N ILE A 83 2.02 6.46 3.08
CA ILE A 83 1.01 5.46 2.72
C ILE A 83 -0.26 5.62 3.58
N ALA A 84 -0.10 5.73 4.89
CA ALA A 84 -1.22 5.96 5.82
C ALA A 84 -1.93 7.29 5.54
N GLY A 85 -1.19 8.36 5.23
CA GLY A 85 -1.76 9.65 4.84
C GLY A 85 -2.56 9.59 3.54
N THR A 86 -2.06 8.88 2.53
CA THR A 86 -2.80 8.68 1.27
C THR A 86 -4.04 7.82 1.45
N ALA A 87 -3.96 6.75 2.25
CA ALA A 87 -5.10 5.91 2.56
C ALA A 87 -6.15 6.66 3.40
N SER A 88 -5.73 7.49 4.37
CA SER A 88 -6.63 8.34 5.14
C SER A 88 -7.27 9.42 4.27
N ALA A 89 -6.53 10.05 3.36
CA ALA A 89 -7.08 11.04 2.44
C ALA A 89 -8.09 10.43 1.47
N GLN A 90 -7.82 9.23 0.96
CA GLN A 90 -8.79 8.46 0.15
C GLN A 90 -10.00 8.02 0.97
N PHE A 91 -9.79 7.61 2.21
CA PHE A 91 -10.84 7.23 3.15
C PHE A 91 -11.72 8.43 3.55
N ASP A 92 -11.14 9.61 3.80
CA ASP A 92 -11.86 10.84 4.13
C ASP A 92 -12.60 11.40 2.91
N ALA A 93 -12.05 11.26 1.70
CA ALA A 93 -12.76 11.53 0.46
C ALA A 93 -13.97 10.59 0.25
N LEU A 94 -13.84 9.32 0.68
CA LEU A 94 -14.95 8.35 0.67
C LEU A 94 -15.97 8.60 1.81
N LYS A 95 -15.52 9.18 2.93
CA LYS A 95 -16.34 9.47 4.13
C LYS A 95 -17.24 10.70 3.94
N ASN A 96 -16.87 11.64 3.08
CA ASN A 96 -17.63 12.87 2.77
C ASN A 96 -18.76 12.68 1.74
N GLN A 97 -19.31 11.47 1.58
CA GLN A 97 -20.42 11.19 0.65
C GLN A 97 -21.78 11.80 1.05
N LEU A 98 -21.91 12.35 2.26
CA LEU A 98 -23.06 13.17 2.62
C LEU A 98 -22.70 14.62 2.30
N ASP A 99 -23.02 15.09 1.10
CA ASP A 99 -22.83 16.49 0.72
C ASP A 99 -23.61 17.39 1.71
N PRO A 100 -22.92 18.14 2.60
CA PRO A 100 -23.60 19.01 3.55
C PRO A 100 -24.44 20.07 2.82
N HIS A 101 -24.01 20.48 1.62
CA HIS A 101 -24.73 21.45 0.82
C HIS A 101 -26.04 20.87 0.25
N PHE A 102 -26.06 19.60 -0.19
CA PHE A 102 -27.31 18.92 -0.53
C PHE A 102 -28.27 18.85 0.67
N LEU A 103 -27.75 18.55 1.87
CA LEU A 103 -28.57 18.51 3.09
C LEU A 103 -29.21 19.87 3.39
N PHE A 104 -28.41 20.93 3.47
CA PHE A 104 -28.91 22.28 3.78
C PHE A 104 -29.93 22.77 2.72
N ASN A 105 -29.66 22.54 1.44
CA ASN A 105 -30.60 22.89 0.38
C ASN A 105 -31.91 22.10 0.49
N SER A 106 -31.84 20.82 0.83
CA SER A 106 -33.03 19.98 1.02
C SER A 106 -33.86 20.47 2.20
N LEU A 107 -33.22 20.92 3.29
CA LEU A 107 -33.92 21.50 4.44
C LEU A 107 -34.62 22.83 4.09
N ASN A 108 -34.02 23.66 3.24
CA ASN A 108 -34.65 24.90 2.79
C ASN A 108 -35.91 24.64 1.94
N VAL A 109 -35.84 23.68 1.00
CA VAL A 109 -37.02 23.25 0.22
C VAL A 109 -38.08 22.66 1.13
N LEU A 110 -37.69 21.84 2.12
CA LEU A 110 -38.64 21.32 3.09
C LEU A 110 -39.32 22.44 3.87
N SER A 111 -38.57 23.46 4.31
CA SER A 111 -39.12 24.60 5.05
C SER A 111 -40.17 25.37 4.25
N SER A 112 -39.96 25.60 2.95
CA SER A 112 -40.97 26.28 2.11
C SER A 112 -42.21 25.40 1.88
N LEU A 113 -42.00 24.08 1.71
CA LEU A 113 -43.10 23.14 1.51
C LEU A 113 -43.98 22.95 2.74
N ILE A 114 -43.45 23.13 3.97
CA ILE A 114 -44.24 22.96 5.20
C ILE A 114 -45.42 23.92 5.23
N ASP A 115 -45.21 25.16 4.79
CA ASP A 115 -46.25 26.20 4.79
C ASP A 115 -47.11 26.15 3.53
N GLU A 116 -46.50 25.93 2.35
CA GLU A 116 -47.23 25.94 1.06
C GLU A 116 -48.05 24.67 0.81
N ASN A 117 -47.47 23.49 1.08
CA ASN A 117 -48.11 22.20 0.81
C ASN A 117 -47.62 21.11 1.79
N PRO A 118 -48.25 20.98 2.97
CA PRO A 118 -47.84 20.03 4.00
C PRO A 118 -47.77 18.57 3.53
N ARG A 119 -48.65 18.17 2.59
CA ARG A 119 -48.62 16.81 2.01
C ARG A 119 -47.38 16.61 1.15
N GLN A 120 -46.98 17.61 0.39
CA GLN A 120 -45.76 17.59 -0.41
C GLN A 120 -44.52 17.62 0.49
N ALA A 121 -44.53 18.39 1.58
CA ALA A 121 -43.48 18.36 2.61
C ALA A 121 -43.28 16.96 3.22
N GLN A 122 -44.37 16.26 3.58
CA GLN A 122 -44.28 14.89 4.08
C GLN A 122 -43.67 13.92 3.07
N LYS A 123 -44.07 14.03 1.79
CA LYS A 123 -43.48 13.23 0.70
C LYS A 123 -41.99 13.56 0.52
N PHE A 124 -41.61 14.83 0.62
CA PHE A 124 -40.23 15.30 0.52
C PHE A 124 -39.38 14.70 1.64
N THR A 125 -39.82 14.80 2.90
CA THR A 125 -39.13 14.22 4.06
C THR A 125 -38.98 12.71 3.93
N SER A 126 -40.02 12.00 3.48
CA SER A 126 -39.95 10.55 3.23
C SER A 126 -38.94 10.21 2.14
N GLY A 127 -38.95 10.94 1.02
CA GLY A 127 -37.99 10.76 -0.06
C GLY A 127 -36.57 11.04 0.39
N LEU A 128 -36.35 12.12 1.13
CA LEU A 128 -35.06 12.49 1.70
C LEU A 128 -34.53 11.38 2.62
N SER A 129 -35.37 10.86 3.52
CA SER A 129 -35.01 9.74 4.39
C SER A 129 -34.60 8.49 3.59
N LYS A 130 -35.32 8.16 2.51
CA LYS A 130 -34.98 7.04 1.63
C LYS A 130 -33.64 7.24 0.91
N VAL A 131 -33.36 8.47 0.46
CA VAL A 131 -32.07 8.81 -0.19
C VAL A 131 -30.92 8.61 0.79
N TYR A 132 -30.99 9.20 1.98
CA TYR A 132 -29.95 9.06 3.00
C TYR A 132 -29.76 7.61 3.44
N ARG A 133 -30.86 6.88 3.63
CA ARG A 133 -30.80 5.45 3.98
C ARG A 133 -30.05 4.66 2.92
N TYR A 134 -30.37 4.87 1.64
CA TYR A 134 -29.68 4.18 0.55
C TYR A 134 -28.18 4.49 0.54
N VAL A 135 -27.80 5.77 0.65
CA VAL A 135 -26.38 6.19 0.70
C VAL A 135 -25.64 5.50 1.86
N LEU A 136 -26.27 5.39 3.03
CA LEU A 136 -25.68 4.73 4.19
C LEU A 136 -25.60 3.19 4.03
N GLU A 137 -26.64 2.56 3.48
CA GLU A 137 -26.71 1.11 3.28
C GLU A 137 -25.74 0.61 2.21
N GLN A 138 -25.53 1.38 1.13
CA GLN A 138 -24.68 0.97 0.02
C GLN A 138 -23.21 1.38 0.20
N LYS A 139 -22.87 2.14 1.27
CA LYS A 139 -21.52 2.67 1.51
C LYS A 139 -20.40 1.63 1.45
N ASN A 140 -20.67 0.41 1.93
CA ASN A 140 -19.67 -0.66 2.03
C ASN A 140 -19.80 -1.71 0.92
N LYS A 141 -20.68 -1.49 -0.07
CA LYS A 141 -20.83 -2.43 -1.19
C LYS A 141 -19.96 -2.00 -2.36
N GLU A 142 -19.25 -2.96 -2.95
CA GLU A 142 -18.48 -2.74 -4.18
C GLU A 142 -19.39 -2.55 -5.39
N LEU A 143 -20.47 -3.35 -5.45
CA LEU A 143 -21.47 -3.34 -6.51
C LEU A 143 -22.89 -3.50 -5.97
N VAL A 144 -23.85 -2.90 -6.69
CA VAL A 144 -25.31 -3.01 -6.46
C VAL A 144 -26.00 -3.38 -7.76
N THR A 145 -27.23 -3.93 -7.71
CA THR A 145 -27.97 -4.17 -8.96
C THR A 145 -28.27 -2.87 -9.68
N VAL A 146 -28.36 -2.94 -11.01
CA VAL A 146 -28.87 -1.83 -11.82
C VAL A 146 -30.27 -1.43 -11.35
N ASP A 147 -31.12 -2.40 -10.99
CA ASP A 147 -32.44 -2.13 -10.42
C ASP A 147 -32.41 -1.31 -9.12
N GLU A 148 -31.49 -1.63 -8.21
CA GLU A 148 -31.30 -0.87 -6.96
C GLU A 148 -30.91 0.59 -7.27
N GLU A 149 -29.98 0.80 -8.20
CA GLU A 149 -29.57 2.15 -8.61
C GLU A 149 -30.67 2.89 -9.38
N LEU A 150 -31.41 2.24 -10.27
CA LEU A 150 -32.53 2.86 -11.01
C LEU A 150 -33.65 3.31 -10.05
N LYS A 151 -34.00 2.47 -9.06
CA LYS A 151 -34.98 2.81 -8.03
C LYS A 151 -34.51 3.99 -7.17
N PHE A 152 -33.23 4.02 -6.83
CA PHE A 152 -32.63 5.13 -6.13
C PHE A 152 -32.64 6.41 -6.97
N ALA A 153 -32.22 6.34 -8.24
CA ALA A 153 -32.25 7.44 -9.20
C ALA A 153 -33.64 8.06 -9.34
N LYS A 154 -34.70 7.24 -9.45
CA LYS A 154 -36.09 7.74 -9.49
C LYS A 154 -36.49 8.49 -8.23
N THR A 155 -36.10 7.96 -7.06
CA THR A 155 -36.37 8.62 -5.76
C THR A 155 -35.59 9.92 -5.64
N TYR A 156 -34.34 9.95 -6.10
CA TYR A 156 -33.50 11.14 -6.10
C TYR A 156 -34.03 12.22 -7.05
N MET A 157 -34.41 11.83 -8.27
CA MET A 157 -34.98 12.75 -9.26
C MET A 157 -36.35 13.29 -8.85
N SER A 158 -37.16 12.53 -8.12
CA SER A 158 -38.44 13.05 -7.61
C SER A 158 -38.23 14.18 -6.60
N LEU A 159 -37.22 14.10 -5.74
CA LEU A 159 -36.84 15.20 -4.84
C LEU A 159 -36.34 16.42 -5.62
N LEU A 160 -35.53 16.22 -6.66
CA LEU A 160 -35.06 17.32 -7.50
C LEU A 160 -36.21 17.98 -8.27
N LYS A 161 -37.19 17.21 -8.78
CA LYS A 161 -38.40 17.74 -9.40
C LYS A 161 -39.25 18.57 -8.44
N MET A 162 -39.28 18.23 -7.15
CA MET A 162 -39.98 19.07 -6.16
C MET A 162 -39.31 20.43 -5.95
N ARG A 163 -38.01 20.55 -6.26
CA ARG A 163 -37.26 21.81 -6.20
C ARG A 163 -37.33 22.62 -7.50
N PHE A 164 -37.31 21.94 -8.64
CA PHE A 164 -37.23 22.56 -9.97
C PHE A 164 -38.54 22.51 -10.76
N GLU A 165 -39.60 22.00 -10.14
CA GLU A 165 -40.95 21.86 -10.69
C GLU A 165 -40.92 21.17 -12.08
N ASP A 166 -41.64 21.73 -13.06
CA ASP A 166 -41.75 21.20 -14.42
C ASP A 166 -40.50 21.45 -15.28
N SER A 167 -39.43 22.00 -14.71
CA SER A 167 -38.19 22.31 -15.44
C SER A 167 -37.29 21.09 -15.67
N ILE A 168 -37.63 19.92 -15.10
CA ILE A 168 -36.86 18.67 -15.26
C ILE A 168 -37.77 17.57 -15.81
N ILE A 169 -37.42 17.05 -16.97
CA ILE A 169 -38.04 15.88 -17.59
C ILE A 169 -37.08 14.71 -17.40
N PHE A 170 -37.56 13.64 -16.78
CA PHE A 170 -36.72 12.48 -16.42
C PHE A 170 -37.39 11.19 -16.89
N GLU A 171 -36.65 10.42 -17.68
CA GLU A 171 -37.06 9.15 -18.25
C GLU A 171 -36.04 8.07 -17.89
N ALA A 172 -36.50 6.96 -17.30
CA ALA A 172 -35.67 5.82 -16.97
C ALA A 172 -36.50 4.53 -17.02
N PRO A 173 -35.90 3.38 -17.37
CA PRO A 173 -36.60 2.10 -17.37
C PRO A 173 -37.11 1.72 -15.98
N GLU A 174 -38.16 0.90 -15.91
CA GLU A 174 -38.67 0.34 -14.65
C GLU A 174 -37.73 -0.67 -14.03
N THR A 175 -37.16 -1.53 -14.86
CA THR A 175 -36.22 -2.57 -14.45
C THR A 175 -35.12 -2.69 -15.49
N ALA A 176 -33.99 -3.24 -15.06
CA ALA A 176 -32.90 -3.60 -15.94
C ALA A 176 -33.33 -4.70 -16.91
N LYS A 177 -32.75 -4.75 -18.11
CA LYS A 177 -33.00 -5.87 -19.05
C LYS A 177 -32.51 -7.20 -18.48
N ASN A 178 -31.45 -7.17 -17.67
CA ASN A 178 -30.91 -8.32 -16.97
C ASN A 178 -30.81 -8.03 -15.45
N PRO A 179 -31.59 -8.73 -14.59
CA PRO A 179 -31.61 -8.53 -13.13
C PRO A 179 -30.25 -8.76 -12.44
N GLU A 180 -29.37 -9.57 -13.04
CA GLU A 180 -28.03 -9.84 -12.51
C GLU A 180 -27.01 -8.74 -12.84
N SER A 181 -27.42 -7.74 -13.63
CA SER A 181 -26.55 -6.62 -14.00
C SER A 181 -26.24 -5.77 -12.77
N LYS A 182 -24.96 -5.46 -12.62
CA LYS A 182 -24.41 -4.70 -11.49
C LYS A 182 -23.77 -3.41 -11.97
N VAL A 183 -23.79 -2.40 -11.10
CA VAL A 183 -23.09 -1.12 -11.29
C VAL A 183 -22.45 -0.69 -9.97
N VAL A 184 -21.51 0.25 -10.07
CA VAL A 184 -20.89 0.86 -8.89
C VAL A 184 -21.94 1.71 -8.17
N PRO A 185 -22.16 1.51 -6.86
CA PRO A 185 -23.20 2.24 -6.12
C PRO A 185 -22.97 3.75 -6.12
N LEU A 186 -24.07 4.51 -6.15
CA LEU A 186 -24.12 5.97 -6.20
C LEU A 186 -23.60 6.58 -7.51
N SER A 187 -23.41 5.77 -8.56
CA SER A 187 -22.99 6.27 -9.88
C SER A 187 -24.08 7.12 -10.54
N LEU A 188 -25.35 6.69 -10.49
CA LEU A 188 -26.43 7.46 -11.11
C LEU A 188 -26.64 8.77 -10.38
N GLN A 189 -26.60 8.80 -9.04
CA GLN A 189 -26.71 10.05 -8.29
C GLN A 189 -25.69 11.08 -8.76
N LEU A 190 -24.41 10.70 -8.85
CA LEU A 190 -23.37 11.65 -9.23
C LEU A 190 -23.55 12.16 -10.67
N LEU A 191 -23.98 11.30 -11.59
CA LEU A 191 -24.25 11.69 -12.98
C LEU A 191 -25.49 12.59 -13.11
N LEU A 192 -26.55 12.29 -12.37
CA LEU A 192 -27.77 13.10 -12.32
C LEU A 192 -27.51 14.46 -11.67
N GLU A 193 -26.73 14.50 -10.59
CA GLU A 193 -26.30 15.74 -9.96
C GLU A 193 -25.47 16.59 -10.92
N ASN A 194 -24.53 15.98 -11.65
CA ASN A 194 -23.75 16.67 -12.67
C ASN A 194 -24.64 17.27 -13.76
N ALA A 195 -25.64 16.53 -14.25
CA ALA A 195 -26.60 17.02 -15.24
C ALA A 195 -27.33 18.27 -14.74
N VAL A 196 -27.87 18.27 -13.53
CA VAL A 196 -28.60 19.42 -12.97
C VAL A 196 -27.67 20.59 -12.61
N LYS A 197 -26.46 20.30 -12.14
CA LYS A 197 -25.48 21.30 -11.72
C LYS A 197 -24.96 22.13 -12.91
N HIS A 198 -24.59 21.46 -14.00
CA HIS A 198 -23.93 22.11 -15.14
C HIS A 198 -24.88 22.71 -16.18
N ASN A 199 -26.16 22.36 -16.14
CA ASN A 199 -27.14 22.87 -17.09
C ASN A 199 -28.11 23.88 -16.48
N MET A 200 -28.61 24.80 -17.30
CA MET A 200 -29.75 25.64 -16.99
C MET A 200 -31.00 24.76 -16.82
N VAL A 201 -31.82 25.09 -15.82
CA VAL A 201 -33.04 24.37 -15.47
C VAL A 201 -34.13 25.41 -15.28
N THR A 202 -34.93 25.63 -16.32
CA THR A 202 -35.99 26.66 -16.33
C THR A 202 -37.23 26.16 -17.06
N PRO A 203 -38.44 26.64 -16.74
CA PRO A 203 -39.67 26.18 -17.42
C PRO A 203 -39.68 26.43 -18.93
N SER A 204 -39.06 27.51 -19.39
CA SER A 204 -38.97 27.84 -20.83
C SER A 204 -37.94 27.00 -21.59
N LYS A 205 -37.03 26.32 -20.86
CA LYS A 205 -35.97 25.49 -21.40
C LYS A 205 -35.71 24.31 -20.45
N PRO A 206 -36.59 23.29 -20.45
CA PRO A 206 -36.49 22.18 -19.51
C PRO A 206 -35.23 21.33 -19.76
N LEU A 207 -34.70 20.77 -18.69
CA LEU A 207 -33.60 19.81 -18.74
C LEU A 207 -34.19 18.41 -18.91
N HIS A 208 -33.92 17.79 -20.04
CA HIS A 208 -34.29 16.42 -20.36
C HIS A 208 -33.15 15.49 -19.95
N ILE A 209 -33.44 14.52 -19.11
CA ILE A 209 -32.50 13.50 -18.66
C ILE A 209 -33.08 12.12 -18.96
N LYS A 210 -32.32 11.30 -19.66
CA LYS A 210 -32.71 9.96 -20.07
C LYS A 210 -31.69 8.93 -19.60
N ILE A 211 -32.18 7.82 -19.04
CA ILE A 211 -31.37 6.64 -18.73
C ILE A 211 -31.84 5.49 -19.61
N TYR A 212 -30.92 4.80 -20.28
CA TYR A 212 -31.23 3.63 -21.08
C TYR A 212 -30.04 2.67 -21.16
N GLU A 213 -30.32 1.42 -21.51
CA GLU A 213 -29.29 0.39 -21.69
C GLU A 213 -28.95 0.17 -23.15
N ASP A 214 -27.66 0.24 -23.46
CA ASP A 214 -27.12 -0.04 -24.79
C ASP A 214 -25.75 -0.76 -24.69
N GLN A 215 -25.53 -1.77 -25.52
CA GLN A 215 -24.26 -2.52 -25.63
C GLN A 215 -23.58 -2.85 -24.28
N ASN A 216 -24.34 -3.38 -23.31
CA ASN A 216 -23.89 -3.70 -21.94
C ASN A 216 -23.34 -2.50 -21.14
N ASN A 217 -23.78 -1.30 -21.48
CA ASN A 217 -23.56 -0.08 -20.73
C ASN A 217 -24.90 0.50 -20.30
N LEU A 218 -24.90 1.16 -19.16
CA LEU A 218 -25.98 2.03 -18.73
C LEU A 218 -25.61 3.45 -19.18
N ILE A 219 -26.42 4.05 -20.03
CA ILE A 219 -26.20 5.37 -20.60
C ILE A 219 -27.08 6.37 -19.88
N ILE A 220 -26.46 7.47 -19.46
CA ILE A 220 -27.11 8.63 -18.86
C ILE A 220 -26.89 9.80 -19.82
N GLU A 221 -27.98 10.32 -20.36
CA GLU A 221 -28.01 11.36 -21.38
C GLU A 221 -28.77 12.59 -20.86
N ASN A 222 -28.28 13.78 -21.17
CA ASN A 222 -29.03 15.02 -21.02
C ASN A 222 -28.81 16.00 -22.17
N ASN A 223 -29.83 16.81 -22.48
CA ASN A 223 -29.65 17.94 -23.38
C ASN A 223 -28.70 18.98 -22.76
N LEU A 224 -27.80 19.53 -23.56
CA LEU A 224 -26.73 20.43 -23.13
C LEU A 224 -27.24 21.88 -23.12
N GLN A 225 -27.20 22.50 -21.94
CA GLN A 225 -27.65 23.86 -21.67
C GLN A 225 -26.69 24.56 -20.70
N GLU A 226 -25.43 24.69 -21.09
CA GLU A 226 -24.35 25.11 -20.18
C GLU A 226 -24.66 26.41 -19.43
N LYS A 227 -24.53 26.36 -18.10
CA LYS A 227 -24.53 27.58 -17.26
C LYS A 227 -23.25 28.38 -17.53
N GLN A 228 -23.39 29.62 -17.99
CA GLN A 228 -22.25 30.52 -18.29
C GLN A 228 -21.36 30.86 -17.09
N ILE A 229 -21.82 30.61 -15.85
CA ILE A 229 -21.15 31.05 -14.60
C ILE A 229 -20.28 29.95 -13.96
N VAL A 230 -20.29 28.72 -14.49
CA VAL A 230 -19.48 27.64 -13.89
C VAL A 230 -18.01 27.86 -14.26
N LYS A 231 -17.25 28.54 -13.38
CA LYS A 231 -15.78 28.53 -13.36
C LYS A 231 -15.30 27.09 -13.66
N LYS A 232 -14.31 26.93 -14.55
CA LYS A 232 -13.72 25.64 -14.98
C LYS A 232 -14.00 24.52 -13.98
N SER A 233 -14.95 23.65 -14.33
CA SER A 233 -15.32 22.48 -13.50
C SER A 233 -14.05 21.73 -13.12
N SER A 234 -13.90 21.39 -11.85
CA SER A 234 -12.75 20.61 -11.37
C SER A 234 -12.73 19.19 -11.94
N GLY A 235 -13.80 18.74 -12.60
CA GLY A 235 -13.92 17.40 -13.18
C GLY A 235 -13.95 16.27 -12.13
N VAL A 236 -13.94 16.62 -10.85
CA VAL A 236 -13.76 15.68 -9.72
C VAL A 236 -14.84 14.60 -9.72
N GLY A 237 -16.10 14.94 -10.02
CA GLY A 237 -17.19 13.97 -10.05
C GLY A 237 -16.96 12.86 -11.11
N LEU A 238 -16.71 13.25 -12.35
CA LEU A 238 -16.49 12.28 -13.44
C LEU A 238 -15.20 11.48 -13.26
N ASN A 239 -14.15 12.12 -12.73
CA ASN A 239 -12.91 11.41 -12.38
C ASN A 239 -13.13 10.39 -11.25
N ASN A 240 -13.95 10.72 -10.25
CA ASN A 240 -14.29 9.79 -9.17
C ASN A 240 -15.04 8.56 -9.70
N ILE A 241 -15.94 8.73 -10.68
CA ILE A 241 -16.61 7.58 -11.32
C ILE A 241 -15.59 6.72 -12.07
N ARG A 242 -14.76 7.32 -12.93
CA ARG A 242 -13.73 6.59 -13.68
C ARG A 242 -12.83 5.79 -12.76
N GLN A 243 -12.25 6.43 -11.75
CA GLN A 243 -11.36 5.77 -10.80
C GLN A 243 -12.04 4.58 -10.10
N ARG A 244 -13.31 4.69 -9.71
CA ARG A 244 -14.04 3.58 -9.08
C ARG A 244 -14.30 2.42 -10.05
N TYR A 245 -14.56 2.72 -11.33
CA TYR A 245 -14.72 1.70 -12.35
C TYR A 245 -13.39 1.03 -12.72
N ASP A 246 -12.29 1.80 -12.81
CA ASP A 246 -10.95 1.29 -13.13
C ASP A 246 -10.44 0.27 -12.09
N LEU A 247 -10.86 0.41 -10.83
CA LEU A 247 -10.57 -0.56 -9.76
C LEU A 247 -11.27 -1.92 -9.96
N LEU A 248 -12.37 -1.95 -10.71
CA LEU A 248 -13.26 -3.13 -10.81
C LEU A 248 -13.23 -3.77 -12.19
N THR A 249 -13.01 -2.99 -13.26
CA THR A 249 -13.11 -3.44 -14.64
C THR A 249 -12.07 -2.77 -15.54
N GLN A 250 -11.71 -3.43 -16.64
CA GLN A 250 -10.92 -2.82 -17.74
C GLN A 250 -11.82 -2.09 -18.75
N ARG A 251 -13.15 -2.22 -18.64
CA ARG A 251 -14.09 -1.49 -19.49
C ARG A 251 -14.12 -0.04 -19.04
N GLU A 252 -13.86 0.87 -19.96
CA GLU A 252 -13.81 2.30 -19.65
C GLU A 252 -15.19 2.92 -19.51
N VAL A 253 -15.26 4.01 -18.74
CA VAL A 253 -16.41 4.92 -18.70
C VAL A 253 -16.24 5.95 -19.81
N TYR A 254 -17.14 5.91 -20.79
CA TYR A 254 -17.11 6.80 -21.94
C TYR A 254 -17.92 8.06 -21.68
N ILE A 255 -17.40 9.20 -22.15
CA ILE A 255 -18.06 10.49 -22.06
C ILE A 255 -18.15 11.05 -23.46
N TYR A 256 -19.37 11.28 -23.94
CA TYR A 256 -19.65 11.87 -25.24
C TYR A 256 -20.31 13.23 -25.03
N LYS A 257 -19.84 14.23 -25.76
CA LYS A 257 -20.39 15.58 -25.74
C LYS A 257 -20.55 16.06 -27.17
N THR A 258 -21.78 16.41 -27.55
CA THR A 258 -22.10 17.02 -28.83
C THR A 258 -22.48 18.49 -28.61
N ALA A 259 -22.92 19.18 -29.68
CA ALA A 259 -23.43 20.53 -29.56
C ALA A 259 -24.76 20.60 -28.79
N SER A 260 -25.55 19.53 -28.82
CA SER A 260 -26.90 19.47 -28.24
C SER A 260 -27.01 18.59 -27.01
N ASP A 261 -26.11 17.61 -26.83
CA ASP A 261 -26.29 16.54 -25.85
C ASP A 261 -24.98 16.21 -25.10
N PHE A 262 -25.14 15.73 -23.87
CA PHE A 262 -24.08 15.20 -23.05
C PHE A 262 -24.46 13.81 -22.56
N GLN A 263 -23.59 12.84 -22.79
CA GLN A 263 -23.83 11.43 -22.49
C GLN A 263 -22.65 10.83 -21.72
N VAL A 264 -22.96 10.04 -20.71
CA VAL A 264 -21.99 9.20 -19.99
C VAL A 264 -22.45 7.76 -20.04
N ALA A 265 -21.59 6.88 -20.56
CA ALA A 265 -21.84 5.45 -20.63
C ALA A 265 -20.99 4.74 -19.57
N ILE A 266 -21.64 4.15 -18.57
CA ILE A 266 -20.99 3.36 -17.53
C ILE A 266 -21.16 1.86 -17.82
N PRO A 267 -20.10 1.04 -17.72
CA PRO A 267 -20.22 -0.40 -17.93
C PRO A 267 -21.17 -1.08 -16.94
N MET A 268 -22.05 -1.95 -17.44
CA MET A 268 -22.76 -2.90 -16.60
C MET A 268 -21.88 -4.14 -16.38
N LEU A 269 -21.79 -4.58 -15.13
CA LEU A 269 -20.92 -5.66 -14.65
C LEU A 269 -21.74 -6.89 -14.22
N THR A 270 -21.08 -8.03 -14.03
CA THR A 270 -21.71 -9.26 -13.51
C THR A 270 -20.78 -9.96 -12.50
N LYS A 271 -21.37 -10.48 -11.41
CA LYS A 271 -20.66 -11.08 -10.26
C LYS A 271 -19.72 -12.25 -10.64
N GLN A 272 -20.02 -12.98 -11.73
CA GLN A 272 -19.26 -14.15 -12.17
C GLN A 272 -17.91 -13.83 -12.85
N LYS A 273 -17.78 -12.68 -13.53
CA LYS A 273 -16.48 -12.24 -14.09
C LYS A 273 -15.55 -11.65 -13.01
N GLU A 274 -16.10 -11.37 -11.84
CA GLU A 274 -15.41 -10.70 -10.74
C GLU A 274 -14.82 -11.70 -9.74
N ILE A 275 -15.55 -12.75 -9.36
CA ILE A 275 -15.00 -13.82 -8.48
C ILE A 275 -13.85 -14.56 -9.18
N MET A 276 -13.92 -14.80 -10.49
CA MET A 276 -12.82 -15.45 -11.23
C MET A 276 -11.60 -14.54 -11.39
N ARG A 277 -11.78 -13.21 -11.54
CA ARG A 277 -10.68 -12.26 -11.72
C ARG A 277 -10.05 -11.81 -10.40
N GLN A 278 -10.85 -11.59 -9.34
CA GLN A 278 -10.33 -11.37 -7.98
C GLN A 278 -9.65 -12.64 -7.43
N LYS A 279 -10.18 -13.85 -7.71
CA LYS A 279 -9.43 -15.08 -7.45
C LYS A 279 -8.18 -15.14 -8.29
N ALA A 280 -8.21 -14.94 -9.61
CA ALA A 280 -7.03 -15.13 -10.47
C ALA A 280 -5.91 -14.09 -10.22
N ILE A 281 -6.26 -12.82 -10.01
CA ILE A 281 -5.29 -11.75 -9.70
C ILE A 281 -4.83 -11.87 -8.25
N GLY A 282 -5.75 -12.06 -7.30
CA GLY A 282 -5.42 -12.24 -5.89
C GLY A 282 -4.70 -13.56 -5.60
N SER A 283 -4.95 -14.63 -6.36
CA SER A 283 -4.19 -15.89 -6.26
C SER A 283 -2.85 -15.78 -6.95
N SER A 284 -2.75 -15.11 -8.11
CA SER A 284 -1.46 -14.92 -8.80
C SER A 284 -0.53 -14.00 -8.03
N GLU A 285 -1.01 -12.87 -7.50
CA GLU A 285 -0.21 -11.97 -6.66
C GLU A 285 0.15 -12.61 -5.33
N LYS A 286 -0.78 -13.32 -4.69
CA LYS A 286 -0.50 -14.04 -3.43
C LYS A 286 0.44 -15.23 -3.65
N GLU A 287 0.33 -15.96 -4.76
CA GLU A 287 1.28 -17.03 -5.11
C GLU A 287 2.67 -16.47 -5.44
N LEU A 288 2.75 -15.33 -6.13
CA LEU A 288 4.02 -14.63 -6.40
C LEU A 288 4.65 -14.10 -5.10
N ASP A 289 3.87 -13.48 -4.22
CA ASP A 289 4.35 -12.99 -2.92
C ASP A 289 4.75 -14.14 -2.00
N ASP A 290 3.97 -15.23 -1.96
CA ASP A 290 4.32 -16.43 -1.20
C ASP A 290 5.58 -17.11 -1.75
N GLN A 291 5.74 -17.20 -3.09
CA GLN A 291 6.97 -17.71 -3.71
C GLN A 291 8.16 -16.81 -3.41
N TYR A 292 8.00 -15.49 -3.49
CA TYR A 292 9.04 -14.51 -3.17
C TYR A 292 9.44 -14.56 -1.69
N ILE A 293 8.47 -14.64 -0.77
CA ILE A 293 8.71 -14.78 0.67
C ILE A 293 9.42 -16.11 0.97
N ARG A 294 9.01 -17.22 0.32
CA ARG A 294 9.69 -18.52 0.47
C ARG A 294 11.13 -18.46 -0.04
N ALA A 295 11.35 -17.91 -1.24
CA ALA A 295 12.68 -17.74 -1.81
C ALA A 295 13.56 -16.85 -0.92
N ARG A 296 13.03 -15.72 -0.43
CA ARG A 296 13.75 -14.83 0.48
C ARG A 296 14.12 -15.50 1.79
N LYS A 297 13.19 -16.23 2.42
CA LYS A 297 13.47 -17.02 3.64
C LYS A 297 14.54 -18.07 3.38
N HIS A 298 14.54 -18.71 2.21
CA HIS A 298 15.59 -19.65 1.82
C HIS A 298 16.94 -18.94 1.68
N VAL A 299 17.00 -17.76 1.05
CA VAL A 299 18.23 -16.94 0.95
C VAL A 299 18.72 -16.47 2.33
N GLU A 300 17.83 -16.12 3.26
CA GLU A 300 18.20 -15.75 4.63
C GLU A 300 18.86 -16.94 5.36
N LYS A 301 18.27 -18.14 5.30
CA LYS A 301 18.88 -19.36 5.84
C LYS A 301 20.22 -19.70 5.18
N LEU A 302 20.34 -19.52 3.87
CA LEU A 302 21.58 -19.73 3.13
C LEU A 302 22.69 -18.80 3.65
N LYS A 303 22.38 -17.52 3.86
CA LYS A 303 23.33 -16.55 4.44
C LYS A 303 23.75 -16.94 5.85
N GLU A 304 22.81 -17.31 6.72
CA GLU A 304 23.10 -17.75 8.09
C GLU A 304 23.99 -19.01 8.12
N PHE A 305 23.76 -19.94 7.21
CA PHE A 305 24.63 -21.11 7.04
C PHE A 305 26.05 -20.70 6.65
N TYR A 306 26.23 -19.84 5.64
CA TYR A 306 27.55 -19.40 5.21
C TYR A 306 28.30 -18.58 6.28
N TYR A 307 27.60 -17.73 7.05
CA TYR A 307 28.21 -17.03 8.18
C TYR A 307 28.68 -17.99 9.27
N ASN A 308 27.88 -19.02 9.59
CA ASN A 308 28.28 -20.05 10.55
C ASN A 308 29.45 -20.90 10.02
N LEU A 309 29.42 -21.29 8.74
CA LEU A 309 30.48 -22.06 8.11
C LEU A 309 31.80 -21.28 8.09
N LEU A 310 31.76 -20.01 7.70
CA LEU A 310 32.92 -19.13 7.71
C LEU A 310 33.48 -18.98 9.14
N SER A 311 32.60 -18.75 10.12
CA SER A 311 33.00 -18.65 11.53
C SER A 311 33.65 -19.95 12.02
N TYR A 312 33.09 -21.10 11.66
CA TYR A 312 33.65 -22.41 11.98
C TYR A 312 35.05 -22.59 11.37
N CYS A 313 35.21 -22.23 10.09
CA CYS A 313 36.49 -22.32 9.39
C CYS A 313 37.57 -21.35 9.91
N LEU A 314 37.20 -20.25 10.57
CA LEU A 314 38.15 -19.30 11.17
C LEU A 314 38.47 -19.67 12.63
N VAL A 315 37.46 -19.99 13.42
CA VAL A 315 37.59 -20.21 14.87
C VAL A 315 38.22 -21.56 15.17
N ILE A 316 37.86 -22.64 14.45
CA ILE A 316 38.40 -23.98 14.74
C ILE A 316 39.92 -24.04 14.55
N PRO A 317 40.52 -23.55 13.44
CA PRO A 317 41.98 -23.49 13.30
C PRO A 317 42.66 -22.67 14.39
N PHE A 318 42.05 -21.57 14.83
CA PHE A 318 42.55 -20.74 15.91
C PHE A 318 42.55 -21.48 17.26
N LEU A 319 41.47 -22.22 17.58
CA LEU A 319 41.40 -23.05 18.78
C LEU A 319 42.40 -24.21 18.76
N ILE A 320 42.62 -24.83 17.58
CA ILE A 320 43.66 -25.85 17.39
C ILE A 320 45.03 -25.25 17.71
N PHE A 321 45.35 -24.07 17.16
CA PHE A 321 46.61 -23.39 17.42
C PHE A 321 46.82 -23.09 18.91
N ILE A 322 45.80 -22.55 19.60
CA ILE A 322 45.85 -22.30 21.05
C ILE A 322 46.08 -23.60 21.81
N ASN A 323 45.30 -24.64 21.51
CA ASN A 323 45.39 -25.90 22.24
C ASN A 323 46.77 -26.54 22.10
N LEU A 324 47.34 -26.58 20.89
CA LEU A 324 48.67 -27.13 20.64
C LEU A 324 49.79 -26.31 21.30
N LYS A 325 49.60 -25.00 21.50
CA LYS A 325 50.58 -24.14 22.18
C LYS A 325 50.51 -24.20 23.71
N THR A 326 49.33 -24.40 24.26
CA THR A 326 49.08 -24.32 25.71
C THR A 326 49.13 -25.69 26.39
N VAL A 327 48.44 -26.69 25.83
CA VAL A 327 48.29 -28.02 26.42
C VAL A 327 48.42 -29.08 25.32
N PRO A 328 49.62 -29.32 24.77
CA PRO A 328 49.81 -30.24 23.63
C PRO A 328 49.52 -31.71 23.97
N GLN A 329 49.54 -32.09 25.25
CA GLN A 329 49.28 -33.46 25.69
C GLN A 329 47.79 -33.85 25.64
N PHE A 330 46.88 -32.88 25.52
CA PHE A 330 45.44 -33.12 25.49
C PHE A 330 44.72 -32.25 24.46
N HIS A 331 44.15 -32.88 23.44
CA HIS A 331 43.53 -32.22 22.29
C HIS A 331 42.06 -31.87 22.55
N TRP A 332 41.80 -30.93 23.47
CA TRP A 332 40.44 -30.49 23.78
C TRP A 332 39.73 -29.79 22.61
N PHE A 333 40.43 -29.35 21.56
CA PHE A 333 39.80 -28.74 20.38
C PHE A 333 38.81 -29.69 19.68
N TRP A 334 38.89 -31.01 19.90
CA TRP A 334 37.96 -31.99 19.35
C TRP A 334 36.51 -31.76 19.80
N PHE A 335 36.30 -31.32 21.05
CA PHE A 335 34.96 -31.09 21.59
C PHE A 335 34.20 -29.97 20.86
N PRO A 336 34.73 -28.74 20.73
CA PRO A 336 34.05 -27.69 19.96
C PRO A 336 34.01 -28.00 18.47
N MET A 337 35.03 -28.66 17.91
CA MET A 337 35.04 -29.05 16.49
C MET A 337 33.87 -29.99 16.17
N PHE A 338 33.76 -31.13 16.86
CA PHE A 338 32.68 -32.07 16.57
C PHE A 338 31.31 -31.55 17.04
N GLY A 339 31.24 -30.93 18.23
CA GLY A 339 29.99 -30.39 18.75
C GLY A 339 29.36 -29.33 17.84
N TRP A 340 30.16 -28.37 17.38
CA TRP A 340 29.69 -27.34 16.45
C TRP A 340 29.53 -27.86 15.03
N GLY A 341 30.41 -28.77 14.59
CA GLY A 341 30.37 -29.38 13.26
C GLY A 341 29.08 -30.19 13.02
N ILE A 342 28.57 -30.89 14.04
CA ILE A 342 27.27 -31.57 13.97
C ILE A 342 26.14 -30.56 13.76
N GLY A 343 26.11 -29.45 14.51
CA GLY A 343 25.13 -28.38 14.33
C GLY A 343 25.18 -27.76 12.92
N LEU A 344 26.39 -27.59 12.40
CA LEU A 344 26.62 -27.11 11.03
C LEU A 344 26.06 -28.08 9.98
N ALA A 345 26.23 -29.39 10.19
CA ALA A 345 25.70 -30.43 9.31
C ALA A 345 24.16 -30.46 9.32
N PHE A 346 23.53 -30.30 10.48
CA PHE A 346 22.06 -30.16 10.56
C PHE A 346 21.56 -28.91 9.84
N HIS A 347 22.26 -27.78 9.99
CA HIS A 347 21.91 -26.56 9.28
C HIS A 347 22.04 -26.74 7.76
N ALA A 348 23.12 -27.37 7.29
CA ALA A 348 23.31 -27.72 5.89
C ALA A 348 22.17 -28.59 5.34
N MET A 349 21.76 -29.63 6.09
CA MET A 349 20.62 -30.47 5.70
C MET A 349 19.32 -29.66 5.60
N SER A 350 19.07 -28.73 6.52
CA SER A 350 17.86 -27.90 6.51
C SER A 350 17.80 -26.87 5.36
N VAL A 351 18.95 -26.55 4.76
CA VAL A 351 19.08 -25.59 3.66
C VAL A 351 19.09 -26.29 2.30
N TYR A 352 19.85 -27.37 2.16
CA TYR A 352 20.09 -28.02 0.86
C TYR A 352 19.21 -29.25 0.58
N ILE A 353 18.57 -29.83 1.60
CA ILE A 353 17.71 -31.01 1.44
C ILE A 353 16.26 -30.61 1.68
N GLU A 354 15.58 -30.15 0.62
CA GLU A 354 14.17 -29.73 0.66
C GLU A 354 13.18 -30.92 0.81
N ASP A 355 13.56 -32.13 0.35
CA ASP A 355 12.66 -33.29 0.20
C ASP A 355 12.95 -34.48 1.16
N GLY A 356 13.72 -34.25 2.23
CA GLY A 356 14.01 -35.28 3.22
C GLY A 356 12.77 -35.73 4.03
N ARG A 357 12.87 -36.88 4.70
CA ARG A 357 11.81 -37.46 5.57
C ARG A 357 11.34 -36.53 6.71
N PHE A 358 12.09 -35.46 6.98
CA PHE A 358 11.81 -34.41 7.96
C PHE A 358 11.85 -32.98 7.35
N GLY A 359 11.76 -32.86 6.02
CA GLY A 359 11.76 -31.57 5.32
C GLY A 359 10.41 -30.85 5.38
N LYS A 360 10.40 -29.56 5.05
CA LYS A 360 9.19 -28.71 5.04
C LYS A 360 8.04 -29.28 4.19
N ASN A 361 8.36 -29.94 3.08
CA ASN A 361 7.35 -30.57 2.21
C ASN A 361 6.66 -31.78 2.88
N TRP A 362 7.31 -32.46 3.83
CA TRP A 362 6.65 -33.50 4.65
C TRP A 362 5.66 -32.88 5.65
N GLU A 363 6.06 -31.79 6.30
CA GLU A 363 5.23 -31.05 7.26
C GLU A 363 3.97 -30.48 6.58
N GLU A 364 4.13 -29.84 5.42
CA GLU A 364 3.01 -29.31 4.63
C GLU A 364 2.06 -30.42 4.13
N ARG A 365 2.60 -31.58 3.72
CA ARG A 365 1.78 -32.75 3.35
C ARG A 365 0.97 -33.26 4.54
N LYS A 366 1.58 -33.38 5.72
CA LYS A 366 0.89 -33.86 6.92
C LYS A 366 -0.18 -32.90 7.42
N ILE A 367 0.10 -31.59 7.41
CA ILE A 367 -0.90 -30.57 7.77
C ILE A 367 -2.10 -30.64 6.84
N ARG A 368 -1.88 -30.77 5.53
CA ARG A 368 -2.96 -30.88 4.54
C ARG A 368 -3.80 -32.15 4.75
N GLU A 369 -3.14 -33.26 5.05
CA GLU A 369 -3.79 -34.54 5.36
C GLU A 369 -4.68 -34.45 6.60
N TYR A 370 -4.24 -33.75 7.67
CA TYR A 370 -5.06 -33.51 8.87
C TYR A 370 -6.23 -32.56 8.63
N MET A 371 -6.03 -31.48 7.86
CA MET A 371 -7.08 -30.53 7.51
C MET A 371 -8.20 -31.20 6.68
N GLU A 372 -7.84 -32.03 5.70
CA GLU A 372 -8.81 -32.79 4.91
C GLU A 372 -9.58 -33.83 5.76
N GLN A 373 -8.93 -34.43 6.76
CA GLN A 373 -9.59 -35.33 7.70
C GLN A 373 -10.56 -34.60 8.64
N GLU A 374 -10.22 -33.41 9.11
CA GLU A 374 -11.10 -32.56 9.92
C GLU A 374 -12.31 -32.07 9.12
N GLU A 375 -12.11 -31.64 7.87
CA GLU A 375 -13.23 -31.29 6.98
C GLU A 375 -14.15 -32.50 6.78
N ARG A 376 -13.63 -33.68 6.44
CA ARG A 376 -14.47 -34.89 6.30
C ARG A 376 -15.22 -35.27 7.58
N LYS A 377 -14.73 -34.91 8.76
CA LYS A 377 -15.42 -35.10 10.05
C LYS A 377 -16.48 -34.03 10.33
N ARG A 378 -16.35 -32.82 9.78
CA ARG A 378 -17.38 -31.76 9.89
C ARG A 378 -18.59 -31.97 8.99
N TRP A 379 -18.43 -32.75 7.91
CA TRP A 379 -19.48 -33.06 6.93
C TRP A 379 -20.12 -34.45 7.12
N LYS A 380 -19.75 -35.18 8.18
CA LYS A 380 -20.45 -36.38 8.69
C LYS A 380 -21.13 -36.01 9.99
#